data_AF-A0A293MQA4-F1
#
_entry.id   AF-A0A293MQA4-F1
#
_cell.length_a   1.000
_cell.length_b   1.000
_cell.length_c   1.000
_cell.angle_alpha   90.00
_cell.angle_beta   90.00
_cell.angle_gamma   90.00
#
_symmetry.space_group_name_H-M   'P 1'
#
loop_
_entity.id
_entity.type
_entity.pdbx_description
1 polymer ?
#
loop_
_entity_poly.entity_id
_entity_poly.type
_entity_poly.pdbx_seq_one_letter_code
_entity_poly.pdbx_strand_id
1 'polypeptide(L)'
;MGSDADTFKILVASDIHLGFEAQVREILEIAVANSVDFILLGGDLFHENHPPRWVEHESLRLLRQYCLGSKPIHFEFLSDQSENFSFCSFPNVNYEDPNLNVSYPVFTIHGNHDDPSVAENLSSIDVLSTTGMVNYFGKLTQLEDIKLKPLLLRKGNTLLALYGLGWVRDRRLHYLYRDRKVCMARPVEDTDSWFNLLVIHQNRSRHSATDYLPEEFLPDFID
;
A
#
# COMPACT_ATOMS: atom_id res chain seq x y z
N MET A 1 -15.73 -18.30 16.34
CA MET A 1 -15.53 -16.84 16.32
C MET A 1 -14.12 -16.60 16.82
N GLY A 2 -13.25 -16.00 15.99
CA GLY A 2 -11.85 -15.76 16.35
C GLY A 2 -11.73 -14.75 17.49
N SER A 3 -10.62 -14.81 18.22
CA SER A 3 -10.31 -13.81 19.25
C SER A 3 -9.86 -12.49 18.59
N ASP A 4 -10.07 -11.35 19.25
CA ASP A 4 -9.58 -10.05 18.75
C ASP A 4 -8.05 -10.01 18.62
N ALA A 5 -7.35 -10.85 19.40
CA ALA A 5 -5.90 -11.02 19.37
C ALA A 5 -5.40 -11.74 18.09
N ASP A 6 -6.27 -12.51 17.43
CA ASP A 6 -5.96 -13.19 16.17
C ASP A 6 -6.61 -12.49 14.95
N THR A 7 -7.30 -11.36 15.12
CA THR A 7 -8.09 -10.75 14.05
C THR A 7 -7.50 -9.42 13.61
N PHE A 8 -7.09 -9.30 12.35
CA PHE A 8 -6.71 -8.01 11.77
C PHE A 8 -7.95 -7.11 11.57
N LYS A 9 -7.90 -5.89 12.09
CA LYS A 9 -8.83 -4.79 11.78
C LYS A 9 -8.12 -3.83 10.84
N ILE A 10 -8.53 -3.81 9.58
CA ILE A 10 -7.90 -2.98 8.54
C ILE A 10 -8.92 -1.95 8.09
N LEU A 11 -8.59 -0.67 8.18
CA LEU A 11 -9.36 0.35 7.46
C LEU A 11 -8.88 0.38 6.01
N VAL A 12 -9.79 0.19 5.06
CA VAL A 12 -9.47 0.25 3.62
C VAL A 12 -10.08 1.51 3.01
N ALA A 13 -9.28 2.25 2.26
CA ALA A 13 -9.72 3.42 1.48
C ALA A 13 -8.91 3.52 0.18
N SER A 14 -9.38 4.30 -0.80
CA SER A 14 -8.68 4.56 -2.06
C SER A 14 -9.21 5.87 -2.67
N ASP A 15 -8.48 6.45 -3.61
CA ASP A 15 -8.94 7.58 -4.43
C ASP A 15 -9.37 8.78 -3.57
N ILE A 16 -8.56 9.09 -2.56
CA ILE A 16 -8.82 10.18 -1.61
C ILE A 16 -8.68 11.52 -2.33
N HIS A 17 -7.77 11.64 -3.29
CA HIS A 17 -7.55 12.86 -4.08
C HIS A 17 -7.42 14.14 -3.22
N LEU A 18 -6.52 14.12 -2.24
CA LEU A 18 -6.18 15.32 -1.47
C LEU A 18 -5.81 16.48 -2.39
N GLY A 19 -6.40 17.65 -2.12
CA GLY A 19 -6.35 18.82 -2.99
C GLY A 19 -7.61 19.03 -3.83
N PHE A 20 -8.53 18.07 -3.86
CA PHE A 20 -9.80 18.13 -4.60
C PHE A 20 -11.00 17.76 -3.71
N GLU A 21 -11.57 18.75 -3.00
CA GLU A 21 -12.75 18.69 -2.11
C GLU A 21 -12.75 17.64 -0.96
N ALA A 22 -11.87 16.64 -1.00
CA ALA A 22 -11.84 15.51 -0.08
C ALA A 22 -11.13 15.83 1.23
N GLN A 23 -11.57 15.15 2.31
CA GLN A 23 -11.02 15.29 3.65
C GLN A 23 -10.51 13.95 4.17
N VAL A 24 -9.19 13.73 4.13
CA VAL A 24 -8.54 12.56 4.75
C VAL A 24 -8.79 12.46 6.27
N ARG A 25 -9.16 13.58 6.92
CA ARG A 25 -9.46 13.64 8.35
C ARG A 25 -10.49 12.60 8.77
N GLU A 26 -11.62 12.49 8.08
CA GLU A 26 -12.71 11.58 8.49
C GLU A 26 -12.25 10.12 8.47
N ILE A 27 -11.51 9.74 7.42
CA ILE A 27 -10.90 8.40 7.29
C ILE A 27 -10.01 8.09 8.49
N LEU A 28 -9.15 9.05 8.88
CA LEU A 28 -8.25 8.89 10.02
C LEU A 28 -9.01 8.87 11.36
N GLU A 29 -10.07 9.66 11.51
CA GLU A 29 -10.93 9.65 12.69
C GLU A 29 -11.64 8.31 12.86
N ILE A 30 -12.13 7.71 11.76
CA ILE A 30 -12.73 6.37 11.76
C ILE A 30 -11.69 5.31 12.15
N ALA A 31 -10.46 5.39 11.61
CA ALA A 31 -9.38 4.46 11.96
C ALA A 31 -9.10 4.48 13.47
N VAL A 32 -8.99 5.67 14.06
CA VAL A 32 -8.76 5.85 15.49
C VAL A 32 -9.96 5.38 16.32
N ALA A 33 -11.18 5.79 15.94
CA ALA A 33 -12.40 5.45 16.68
C ALA A 33 -12.64 3.93 16.72
N ASN A 34 -12.27 3.21 15.65
CA ASN A 34 -12.39 1.75 15.58
C ASN A 34 -11.14 1.01 16.07
N SER A 35 -10.09 1.73 16.50
CA SER A 35 -8.83 1.17 16.96
C SER A 35 -8.25 0.12 15.99
N VAL A 36 -8.28 0.42 14.69
CA VAL A 36 -7.79 -0.49 13.64
C VAL A 36 -6.30 -0.80 13.81
N ASP A 37 -5.84 -1.96 13.35
CA ASP A 37 -4.42 -2.34 13.40
C ASP A 37 -3.59 -1.50 12.43
N PHE A 38 -4.08 -1.31 11.21
CA PHE A 38 -3.46 -0.43 10.21
C PHE A 38 -4.48 0.08 9.19
N ILE A 39 -4.07 1.08 8.42
CA ILE A 39 -4.83 1.66 7.31
C ILE A 39 -4.20 1.19 6.00
N LEU A 40 -5.02 0.77 5.05
CA LEU A 40 -4.61 0.30 3.73
C LEU A 40 -5.21 1.20 2.64
N LEU A 41 -4.34 1.84 1.87
CA LEU A 41 -4.72 2.77 0.81
C LEU A 41 -4.43 2.20 -0.58
N GLY A 42 -5.43 2.30 -1.46
CA GLY A 42 -5.40 1.78 -2.84
C GLY A 42 -4.77 2.68 -3.89
N GLY A 43 -4.10 3.76 -3.51
CA GLY A 43 -3.53 4.76 -4.45
C GLY A 43 -4.40 6.00 -4.61
N ASP A 44 -3.90 6.97 -5.38
CA ASP A 44 -4.52 8.28 -5.60
C ASP A 44 -4.85 9.00 -4.28
N LEU A 45 -3.89 9.01 -3.36
CA LEU A 45 -3.98 9.81 -2.14
C LEU A 45 -3.98 11.30 -2.47
N PHE A 46 -3.24 11.73 -3.49
CA PHE A 46 -3.22 13.11 -3.97
C PHE A 46 -3.92 13.25 -5.32
N HIS A 47 -4.58 14.39 -5.55
CA HIS A 47 -5.22 14.68 -6.83
C HIS A 47 -4.23 15.04 -7.94
N GLU A 48 -3.10 15.62 -7.57
CA GLU A 48 -2.06 16.05 -8.51
C GLU A 48 -0.73 15.43 -8.10
N ASN A 49 0.08 15.06 -9.11
CA ASN A 49 1.39 14.45 -8.92
C ASN A 49 2.35 15.36 -8.13
N HIS A 50 2.21 16.68 -8.34
CA HIS A 50 2.93 17.73 -7.63
C HIS A 50 1.95 18.52 -6.76
N PRO A 51 1.51 17.95 -5.61
CA PRO A 51 0.49 18.59 -4.79
C PRO A 51 0.96 19.98 -4.32
N PRO A 52 0.05 20.97 -4.23
CA PRO A 52 0.39 22.26 -3.66
C PRO A 52 0.88 22.11 -2.22
N ARG A 53 1.85 22.95 -1.80
CA ARG A 53 2.45 22.89 -0.45
C ARG A 53 1.44 22.85 0.71
N TRP A 54 0.30 23.52 0.57
CA TRP A 54 -0.73 23.50 1.61
C TRP A 54 -1.39 22.12 1.76
N VAL A 55 -1.53 21.36 0.66
CA VAL A 55 -2.07 20.00 0.64
C VAL A 55 -1.08 19.04 1.28
N GLU A 56 0.20 19.10 0.89
CA GLU A 56 1.27 18.28 1.49
C GLU A 56 1.44 18.55 2.99
N HIS A 57 1.42 19.83 3.37
CA HIS A 57 1.52 20.21 4.76
C HIS A 57 0.32 19.67 5.56
N GLU A 58 -0.89 19.81 5.03
CA GLU A 58 -2.10 19.34 5.70
C GLU A 58 -2.14 17.81 5.80
N SER A 59 -1.72 17.09 4.75
CA SER A 59 -1.62 15.63 4.78
C SER A 59 -0.65 15.15 5.86
N LEU A 60 0.56 15.74 5.91
CA LEU A 60 1.55 15.43 6.94
C LEU A 60 1.06 15.77 8.34
N ARG A 61 0.39 16.93 8.51
CA ARG A 61 -0.16 17.37 9.79
C ARG A 61 -1.22 16.39 10.30
N LEU A 62 -2.14 15.95 9.44
CA LEU A 62 -3.20 15.01 9.78
C LEU A 62 -2.64 13.61 10.06
N LEU A 63 -1.77 13.08 9.20
CA LEU A 63 -1.11 11.79 9.43
C LEU A 63 -0.36 11.80 10.77
N ARG A 64 0.42 12.85 11.05
CA ARG A 64 1.11 13.00 12.34
C ARG A 64 0.14 13.05 13.53
N GLN A 65 -0.98 13.77 13.39
CA GLN A 65 -1.96 13.94 14.46
C GLN A 65 -2.69 12.64 14.83
N TYR A 66 -3.06 11.83 13.84
CA TYR A 66 -3.91 10.65 14.06
C TYR A 66 -3.15 9.33 14.06
N CYS A 67 -1.99 9.24 13.38
CA CYS A 67 -1.26 7.97 13.22
C CYS A 67 -0.11 7.77 14.21
N LEU A 68 0.39 8.84 14.84
CA LEU A 68 1.38 8.73 15.92
C LEU A 68 0.69 8.73 17.29
N GLY A 69 1.27 8.03 18.26
CA GLY A 69 0.73 7.94 19.61
C GLY A 69 1.30 6.77 20.40
N SER A 70 0.73 6.49 21.57
CA SER A 70 1.22 5.45 22.48
C SER A 70 0.52 4.09 22.35
N LYS A 71 -0.41 3.92 21.40
CA LYS A 71 -1.06 2.63 21.17
C LYS A 71 -0.02 1.65 20.59
N PRO A 72 0.24 0.50 21.23
CA PRO A 72 1.18 -0.47 20.71
C PRO A 72 0.67 -1.15 19.43
N ILE A 73 1.60 -1.57 18.58
CA ILE A 73 1.31 -2.42 17.42
C ILE A 73 1.24 -3.88 17.89
N HIS A 74 0.16 -4.57 17.52
CA HIS A 74 -0.14 -5.93 17.97
C HIS A 74 0.07 -7.00 16.88
N PHE A 75 0.75 -6.64 15.79
CA PHE A 75 1.14 -7.54 14.72
C PHE A 75 2.64 -7.41 14.43
N GLU A 76 3.20 -8.42 13.80
CA GLU A 76 4.62 -8.53 13.49
C GLU A 76 4.84 -8.44 11.98
N PHE A 77 6.00 -7.90 11.57
CA PHE A 77 6.50 -7.98 10.21
C PHE A 77 7.49 -9.14 10.06
N LEU A 78 7.25 -10.05 9.13
CA LEU A 78 7.99 -11.31 8.99
C LEU A 78 8.88 -11.39 7.75
N SER A 79 8.58 -10.64 6.69
CA SER A 79 9.39 -10.64 5.47
C SER A 79 10.61 -9.73 5.57
N ASP A 80 11.57 -9.89 4.65
CA ASP A 80 12.76 -9.04 4.61
C ASP A 80 12.41 -7.61 4.17
N GLN A 81 12.37 -6.71 5.14
CA GLN A 81 12.05 -5.29 4.93
C GLN A 81 13.03 -4.61 3.95
N SER A 82 14.31 -5.00 3.97
CA SER A 82 15.32 -4.42 3.09
C SER A 82 15.07 -4.74 1.61
N GLU A 83 14.38 -5.85 1.36
CA GLU A 83 13.94 -6.25 0.04
C GLU A 83 12.58 -5.64 -0.31
N ASN A 84 11.62 -5.66 0.62
CA ASN A 84 10.28 -5.13 0.40
C ASN A 84 10.26 -3.61 0.17
N PHE A 85 11.17 -2.89 0.84
CA PHE A 85 11.27 -1.43 0.81
C PHE A 85 12.61 -0.97 0.21
N SER A 86 13.22 -1.77 -0.66
CA SER A 86 14.54 -1.48 -1.25
C SER A 86 14.59 -0.17 -2.06
N PHE A 87 13.43 0.37 -2.42
CA PHE A 87 13.26 1.63 -3.15
C PHE A 87 12.97 2.83 -2.23
N CYS A 88 12.80 2.62 -0.93
CA CYS A 88 12.59 3.66 0.06
C CYS A 88 13.93 4.10 0.67
N SER A 89 14.03 5.35 1.10
CA SER A 89 15.24 5.87 1.77
C SER A 89 15.49 5.23 3.14
N PHE A 90 14.42 4.86 3.83
CA PHE A 90 14.45 4.11 5.09
C PHE A 90 13.76 2.77 4.84
N PRO A 91 14.52 1.67 4.62
CA PRO A 91 13.98 0.42 4.11
C PRO A 91 13.39 -0.46 5.23
N ASN A 92 12.62 0.15 6.13
CA ASN A 92 11.93 -0.51 7.23
C ASN A 92 10.49 0.01 7.34
N VAL A 93 9.61 -0.78 7.93
CA VAL A 93 8.28 -0.30 8.33
C VAL A 93 8.41 0.79 9.39
N ASN A 94 7.60 1.83 9.25
CA ASN A 94 7.71 3.04 10.06
C ASN A 94 7.49 2.82 11.56
N TYR A 95 6.72 1.80 11.94
CA TYR A 95 6.44 1.48 13.34
C TYR A 95 7.55 0.67 14.03
N GLU A 96 8.57 0.25 13.28
CA GLU A 96 9.81 -0.33 13.85
C GLU A 96 10.96 0.69 13.88
N ASP A 97 10.75 1.94 13.42
CA ASP A 97 11.74 3.01 13.58
C ASP A 97 11.86 3.40 15.07
N PRO A 98 13.05 3.31 15.68
CA PRO A 98 13.21 3.58 17.11
C PRO A 98 12.97 5.05 17.50
N ASN A 99 12.87 5.95 16.53
CA ASN A 99 12.65 7.38 16.74
C ASN A 99 11.19 7.80 16.50
N LEU A 100 10.32 6.88 16.04
CA LEU A 100 8.92 7.16 15.74
C LEU A 100 8.01 6.29 16.59
N ASN A 101 7.03 6.91 17.25
CA ASN A 101 6.00 6.19 18.00
C ASN A 101 4.71 6.11 17.18
N VAL A 102 4.62 5.11 16.30
CA VAL A 102 3.50 4.91 15.38
C VAL A 102 2.42 4.05 16.05
N SER A 103 1.19 4.53 16.03
CA SER A 103 0.00 3.84 16.57
C SER A 103 -0.92 3.24 15.50
N TYR A 104 -0.93 3.84 14.30
CA TYR A 104 -1.74 3.40 13.16
C TYR A 104 -0.90 3.48 11.89
N PRO A 105 -0.15 2.42 11.54
CA PRO A 105 0.61 2.36 10.31
C PRO A 105 -0.31 2.54 9.10
N VAL A 106 0.14 3.31 8.12
CA VAL A 106 -0.58 3.50 6.84
C VAL A 106 0.23 2.81 5.76
N PHE A 107 -0.31 1.79 5.12
CA PHE A 107 0.28 1.14 3.95
C PHE A 107 -0.41 1.67 2.70
N THR A 108 0.36 2.08 1.70
CA THR A 108 -0.18 2.61 0.45
C THR A 108 0.61 2.16 -0.76
N ILE A 109 -0.08 1.89 -1.85
CA ILE A 109 0.49 1.93 -3.21
C ILE A 109 0.28 3.34 -3.80
N HIS A 110 0.92 3.65 -4.92
CA HIS A 110 0.58 4.83 -5.73
C HIS A 110 -0.48 4.48 -6.78
N GLY A 111 -1.32 5.46 -7.11
CA GLY A 111 -2.27 5.43 -8.23
C GLY A 111 -1.73 6.19 -9.45
N ASN A 112 -2.61 6.58 -10.37
CA ASN A 112 -2.21 7.27 -11.61
C ASN A 112 -2.09 8.79 -11.48
N HIS A 113 -2.56 9.38 -10.38
CA HIS A 113 -2.41 10.80 -10.07
C HIS A 113 -1.18 11.11 -9.22
N ASP A 114 -0.72 10.15 -8.41
CA ASP A 114 0.44 10.26 -7.52
C ASP A 114 1.56 9.25 -7.88
N ASP A 115 1.70 8.95 -9.17
CA ASP A 115 2.73 8.05 -9.71
C ASP A 115 4.16 8.64 -9.62
N PRO A 116 5.21 7.80 -9.61
CA PRO A 116 6.58 8.30 -9.67
C PRO A 116 6.85 9.10 -10.94
N SER A 117 7.41 10.30 -10.79
CA SER A 117 7.82 11.14 -11.90
C SER A 117 8.92 10.49 -12.75
N VAL A 118 8.92 10.76 -14.05
CA VAL A 118 9.87 10.15 -15.01
C VAL A 118 11.33 10.54 -14.73
N ALA A 119 11.58 11.76 -14.24
CA ALA A 119 12.93 12.30 -14.10
C ALA A 119 13.66 11.77 -12.86
N GLU A 120 12.96 11.70 -11.72
CA GLU A 120 13.58 11.38 -10.42
C GLU A 120 13.10 10.03 -9.87
N ASN A 121 12.11 9.41 -10.50
CA ASN A 121 11.42 8.22 -9.99
C ASN A 121 10.90 8.43 -8.55
N LEU A 122 10.49 9.66 -8.25
CA LEU A 122 9.92 10.08 -6.97
C LEU A 122 8.47 10.53 -7.18
N SER A 123 7.65 10.19 -6.19
CA SER A 123 6.23 10.56 -6.07
C SER A 123 6.01 11.34 -4.77
N SER A 124 4.85 11.98 -4.63
CA SER A 124 4.41 12.54 -3.34
C SER A 124 4.32 11.50 -2.23
N ILE A 125 4.09 10.23 -2.58
CA ILE A 125 4.12 9.09 -1.64
C ILE A 125 5.53 8.85 -1.10
N ASP A 126 6.58 8.98 -1.92
CA ASP A 126 7.98 8.87 -1.47
C ASP A 126 8.31 9.95 -0.42
N VAL A 127 7.78 11.16 -0.58
CA VAL A 127 7.93 12.24 0.40
C VAL A 127 7.30 11.85 1.73
N LEU A 128 6.05 11.37 1.72
CA LEU A 128 5.37 10.92 2.95
C LEU A 128 6.12 9.75 3.61
N SER A 129 6.61 8.79 2.81
CA SER A 129 7.36 7.65 3.32
C SER A 129 8.68 8.07 3.96
N THR A 130 9.40 9.02 3.35
CA THR A 130 10.64 9.59 3.88
C THR A 130 10.44 10.26 5.24
N THR A 131 9.27 10.85 5.49
CA THR A 131 8.92 11.42 6.80
C THR A 131 8.49 10.39 7.86
N GLY A 132 8.40 9.10 7.49
CA GLY A 132 7.93 8.02 8.34
C GLY A 132 6.42 7.99 8.55
N MET A 133 5.64 8.75 7.77
CA MET A 133 4.18 8.84 7.96
C MET A 133 3.40 7.72 7.24
N VAL A 134 3.99 7.12 6.20
CA VAL A 134 3.39 6.00 5.45
C VAL A 134 4.45 4.93 5.11
N ASN A 135 3.99 3.69 4.96
CA ASN A 135 4.74 2.57 4.41
C ASN A 135 4.37 2.44 2.93
N TYR A 136 5.23 2.97 2.06
CA TYR A 136 5.04 2.86 0.62
C TYR A 136 5.46 1.47 0.14
N PHE A 137 4.52 0.72 -0.42
CA PHE A 137 4.77 -0.62 -0.98
C PHE A 137 4.27 -0.71 -2.43
N GLY A 138 4.66 -1.77 -3.14
CA GLY A 138 4.19 -2.01 -4.52
C GLY A 138 4.78 -1.10 -5.60
N LYS A 139 5.80 -0.28 -5.28
CA LYS A 139 6.57 0.48 -6.28
C LYS A 139 7.37 -0.46 -7.17
N LEU A 140 7.23 -0.33 -8.49
CA LEU A 140 8.00 -1.12 -9.43
C LEU A 140 9.36 -0.49 -9.70
N THR A 141 10.43 -1.26 -9.45
CA THR A 141 11.81 -0.88 -9.83
C THR A 141 12.19 -1.40 -11.22
N GLN A 142 11.50 -2.43 -11.72
CA GLN A 142 11.66 -2.98 -13.07
C GLN A 142 10.30 -3.11 -13.76
N LEU A 143 10.20 -2.55 -14.97
CA LEU A 143 8.93 -2.41 -15.68
C LEU A 143 8.74 -3.44 -16.82
N GLU A 144 9.74 -4.28 -17.07
CA GLU A 144 9.75 -5.28 -18.15
C GLU A 144 9.32 -6.65 -17.66
N ASP A 145 9.82 -7.06 -16.49
CA ASP A 145 9.43 -8.27 -15.77
C ASP A 145 9.06 -7.88 -14.34
N ILE A 146 7.76 -7.90 -14.04
CA ILE A 146 7.20 -7.54 -12.74
C ILE A 146 7.27 -8.74 -11.81
N LYS A 147 7.95 -8.57 -10.68
CA LYS A 147 8.00 -9.54 -9.59
C LYS A 147 7.40 -8.92 -8.34
N LEU A 148 6.21 -9.38 -7.95
CA LEU A 148 5.55 -8.93 -6.75
C LEU A 148 5.93 -9.85 -5.59
N LYS A 149 6.41 -9.24 -4.51
CA LYS A 149 6.75 -9.95 -3.27
C LYS A 149 5.84 -9.42 -2.17
N PRO A 150 5.22 -10.30 -1.37
CA PRO A 150 4.29 -9.87 -0.33
C PRO A 150 5.03 -9.24 0.83
N LEU A 151 4.34 -8.35 1.54
CA LEU A 151 4.65 -8.03 2.93
C LEU A 151 4.00 -9.12 3.78
N LEU A 152 4.80 -9.82 4.59
CA LEU A 152 4.31 -10.91 5.43
C LEU A 152 4.04 -10.40 6.83
N LEU A 153 2.77 -10.40 7.23
CA LEU A 153 2.31 -9.87 8.50
C LEU A 153 1.68 -10.99 9.33
N ARG A 154 1.89 -10.96 10.66
CA ARG A 154 1.28 -11.91 11.59
C ARG A 154 0.63 -11.21 12.76
N LYS A 155 -0.63 -11.57 13.06
CA LYS A 155 -1.34 -11.15 14.28
C LYS A 155 -1.89 -12.38 14.99
N GLY A 156 -1.30 -12.72 16.14
CA GLY A 156 -1.59 -13.97 16.81
C GLY A 156 -1.33 -15.16 15.89
N ASN A 157 -2.36 -15.96 15.62
CA ASN A 157 -2.30 -17.10 14.70
C ASN A 157 -2.64 -16.77 13.24
N THR A 158 -3.03 -15.53 12.94
CA THR A 158 -3.44 -15.14 11.58
C THR A 158 -2.24 -14.64 10.78
N LEU A 159 -2.07 -15.21 9.59
CA LEU A 159 -1.03 -14.89 8.62
C LEU A 159 -1.63 -14.13 7.44
N LEU A 160 -1.07 -12.96 7.12
CA LEU A 160 -1.51 -12.09 6.03
C LEU A 160 -0.34 -11.86 5.07
N ALA A 161 -0.51 -12.24 3.81
CA ALA A 161 0.40 -11.93 2.71
C ALA A 161 -0.17 -10.75 1.91
N LEU A 162 0.37 -9.56 2.13
CA LEU A 162 -0.09 -8.32 1.50
C LEU A 162 0.73 -8.02 0.24
N TYR A 163 0.11 -8.18 -0.92
CA TYR A 163 0.66 -7.85 -2.23
C TYR A 163 0.22 -6.46 -2.66
N GLY A 164 1.11 -5.74 -3.35
CA GLY A 164 0.82 -4.42 -3.91
C GLY A 164 1.40 -4.27 -5.31
N LEU A 165 0.63 -3.65 -6.20
CA LEU A 165 1.08 -3.18 -7.51
C LEU A 165 0.59 -1.75 -7.67
N GLY A 166 1.51 -0.79 -7.49
CA GLY A 166 1.21 0.60 -7.82
C GLY A 166 0.88 0.76 -9.31
N TRP A 167 0.15 1.82 -9.65
CA TRP A 167 -0.41 1.97 -10.99
C TRP A 167 0.67 1.86 -12.07
N VAL A 168 0.32 1.07 -13.08
CA VAL A 168 1.00 0.98 -14.37
C VAL A 168 -0.03 1.33 -15.44
N ARG A 169 0.38 1.99 -16.52
CA ARG A 169 -0.51 2.23 -17.66
C ARG A 169 -1.22 0.94 -18.10
N ASP A 170 -2.56 0.94 -18.12
CA ASP A 170 -3.38 -0.29 -18.27
C ASP A 170 -2.95 -1.13 -19.48
N ARG A 171 -2.80 -0.50 -20.66
CA ARG A 171 -2.35 -1.18 -21.88
C ARG A 171 -1.02 -1.91 -21.71
N ARG A 172 -0.08 -1.33 -20.97
CA ARG A 172 1.22 -1.95 -20.70
C ARG A 172 1.04 -3.15 -19.79
N LEU A 173 0.33 -2.98 -18.68
CA LEU A 173 0.11 -4.05 -17.71
C LEU A 173 -0.64 -5.23 -18.35
N HIS A 174 -1.64 -4.95 -19.17
CA HIS A 174 -2.38 -5.95 -19.95
C HIS A 174 -1.43 -6.83 -20.79
N TYR A 175 -0.49 -6.23 -21.51
CA TYR A 175 0.50 -7.00 -22.29
C TYR A 175 1.47 -7.77 -21.40
N LEU A 176 1.88 -7.23 -20.25
CA LEU A 176 2.75 -7.93 -19.31
C LEU A 176 2.09 -9.20 -18.75
N TYR A 177 0.82 -9.13 -18.38
CA TYR A 177 0.07 -10.33 -17.96
C TYR A 177 -0.10 -11.32 -19.12
N ARG A 178 -0.53 -10.85 -20.30
CA ARG A 178 -0.69 -11.70 -21.50
C ARG A 178 0.60 -12.43 -21.85
N ASP A 179 1.73 -11.75 -21.74
CA ASP A 179 3.06 -12.26 -22.09
C ASP A 179 3.74 -13.00 -20.92
N ARG A 180 3.01 -13.23 -19.80
CA ARG A 180 3.48 -13.93 -18.60
C ARG A 180 4.73 -13.32 -17.94
N LYS A 181 4.81 -11.99 -17.98
CA LYS A 181 5.89 -11.19 -17.38
C LYS A 181 5.53 -10.62 -16.01
N VAL A 182 4.39 -11.03 -15.44
CA VAL A 182 4.01 -10.72 -14.07
C VAL A 182 4.08 -12.00 -13.25
N CYS A 183 4.87 -12.00 -12.19
CA CYS A 183 5.04 -13.13 -11.28
C CYS A 183 4.82 -12.66 -9.84
N MET A 184 4.02 -13.41 -9.08
CA MET A 184 3.79 -13.18 -7.66
C MET A 184 4.52 -14.26 -6.86
N ALA A 185 5.50 -13.87 -6.05
CA ALA A 185 6.20 -14.78 -5.17
C ALA A 185 5.28 -15.22 -4.03
N ARG A 186 5.24 -16.51 -3.70
CA ARG A 186 4.49 -17.04 -2.56
C ARG A 186 5.44 -17.40 -1.42
N PRO A 187 5.03 -17.25 -0.15
CA PRO A 187 5.77 -17.78 0.98
C PRO A 187 5.99 -19.28 0.84
N VAL A 188 7.23 -19.74 1.09
CA VAL A 188 7.58 -21.16 1.05
C VAL A 188 7.08 -21.89 2.30
N GLU A 189 7.08 -21.20 3.44
CA GLU A 189 6.58 -21.71 4.70
C GLU A 189 5.08 -21.46 4.81
N ASP A 190 4.35 -22.48 5.26
CA ASP A 190 2.90 -22.44 5.48
C ASP A 190 2.10 -21.87 4.29
N THR A 191 2.53 -22.21 3.06
CA THR A 191 2.07 -21.59 1.79
C THR A 191 0.55 -21.47 1.63
N ASP A 192 -0.23 -22.40 2.18
CA ASP A 192 -1.70 -22.42 2.09
C ASP A 192 -2.40 -21.85 3.34
N SER A 193 -1.66 -21.42 4.35
CA SER A 193 -2.18 -20.82 5.59
C SER A 193 -2.28 -19.29 5.52
N TRP A 194 -1.66 -18.65 4.52
CA TRP A 194 -1.68 -17.21 4.34
C TRP A 194 -2.99 -16.76 3.71
N PHE A 195 -3.61 -15.73 4.28
CA PHE A 195 -4.62 -14.94 3.57
C PHE A 195 -3.92 -13.98 2.60
N ASN A 196 -4.21 -14.08 1.31
CA ASN A 196 -3.47 -13.41 0.24
C ASN A 196 -4.24 -12.18 -0.25
N LEU A 197 -3.90 -11.00 0.26
CA LEU A 197 -4.56 -9.75 -0.10
C LEU A 197 -3.76 -9.05 -1.20
N LEU A 198 -4.38 -8.73 -2.35
CA LEU A 198 -3.77 -7.96 -3.42
C LEU A 198 -4.37 -6.55 -3.54
N VAL A 199 -3.52 -5.52 -3.52
CA VAL A 199 -3.89 -4.13 -3.80
C VAL A 199 -3.37 -3.72 -5.17
N ILE A 200 -4.27 -3.30 -6.04
CA ILE A 200 -3.96 -2.75 -7.38
C ILE A 200 -4.75 -1.47 -7.62
N HIS A 201 -4.18 -0.58 -8.42
CA HIS A 201 -4.87 0.62 -8.91
C HIS A 201 -4.89 0.56 -10.44
N GLN A 202 -5.97 0.06 -11.05
CA GLN A 202 -6.10 -0.16 -12.50
C GLN A 202 -7.55 0.00 -12.94
N ASN A 203 -7.78 0.25 -14.23
CA ASN A 203 -9.13 0.22 -14.78
C ASN A 203 -9.70 -1.20 -14.71
N ARG A 204 -10.84 -1.36 -14.04
CA ARG A 204 -11.61 -2.62 -14.01
C ARG A 204 -12.49 -2.79 -15.24
N SER A 205 -13.14 -1.71 -15.66
CA SER A 205 -14.13 -1.75 -16.72
C SER A 205 -13.48 -1.75 -18.09
N ARG A 206 -14.02 -2.55 -19.01
CA ARG A 206 -13.55 -2.63 -20.39
C ARG A 206 -13.92 -1.37 -21.17
N HIS A 207 -13.03 -0.39 -21.19
CA HIS A 207 -13.16 0.80 -22.03
C HIS A 207 -12.63 0.58 -23.46
N SER A 208 -11.64 -0.31 -23.61
CA SER A 208 -11.12 -0.77 -24.91
C SER A 208 -10.72 -2.25 -24.84
N ALA A 209 -10.13 -2.80 -25.91
CA ALA A 209 -9.66 -4.19 -25.87
C ALA A 209 -8.54 -4.43 -24.84
N THR A 210 -7.75 -3.41 -24.50
CA THR A 210 -6.53 -3.55 -23.67
C THR A 210 -6.39 -2.49 -22.57
N ASP A 211 -7.24 -1.46 -22.52
CA ASP A 211 -7.16 -0.39 -21.51
C ASP A 211 -8.00 -0.74 -20.27
N TYR A 212 -7.74 -1.93 -19.71
CA TYR A 212 -8.25 -2.43 -18.44
C TYR A 212 -7.48 -3.69 -18.04
N LEU A 213 -7.56 -4.09 -16.77
CA LEU A 213 -7.05 -5.35 -16.29
C LEU A 213 -8.21 -6.36 -16.12
N PRO A 214 -8.29 -7.41 -16.95
CA PRO A 214 -9.25 -8.50 -16.75
C PRO A 214 -9.01 -9.20 -15.41
N GLU A 215 -10.08 -9.50 -14.66
CA GLU A 215 -9.98 -10.22 -13.38
C GLU A 215 -9.38 -11.62 -13.58
N GLU A 216 -9.59 -12.24 -14.74
CA GLU A 216 -9.05 -13.55 -15.10
C GLU A 216 -7.52 -13.57 -15.27
N PHE A 217 -6.87 -12.40 -15.28
CA PHE A 217 -5.41 -12.32 -15.26
C PHE A 217 -4.84 -12.48 -13.84
N LEU A 218 -5.67 -12.25 -12.82
CA LEU A 218 -5.23 -12.38 -11.43
C LEU A 218 -5.14 -13.87 -11.07
N PRO A 219 -4.10 -14.30 -10.33
CA PRO A 219 -3.97 -15.69 -9.92
C PRO A 219 -5.08 -16.12 -8.96
N ASP A 220 -5.55 -17.37 -9.12
CA ASP A 220 -6.62 -17.96 -8.29
C ASP A 220 -6.26 -18.13 -6.80
N PHE A 221 -5.01 -17.87 -6.39
CA PHE A 221 -4.59 -17.96 -4.97
C PHE A 221 -4.81 -16.67 -4.17
N ILE A 222 -5.19 -15.57 -4.84
CA ILE A 222 -5.56 -14.32 -4.16
C ILE A 222 -6.97 -14.48 -3.56
N ASP A 223 -7.13 -14.03 -2.31
CA ASP A 223 -8.37 -14.15 -1.52
C ASP A 223 -9.25 -12.90 -1.55
#